data_AF-A0A067MW71-F1
#
_entry.id   AF-A0A067MW71-F1
#
_cell.length_a   1.000
_cell.length_b   1.000
_cell.length_c   1.000
_cell.angle_alpha   90.00
_cell.angle_beta   90.00
_cell.angle_gamma   90.00
#
_symmetry.space_group_name_H-M   'P 1'
#
loop_
_entity.id
_entity.type
_entity.pdbx_description
1 polymer ?
#
loop_
_entity_poly.entity_id
_entity_poly.type
_entity_poly.pdbx_seq_one_letter_code
_entity_poly.pdbx_strand_id
1 'polypeptide(L)'
;MEIFVKIPSGKITLFEVNPSDTIRSLKAQIEDEEGIPSDKQYFIHAGEQLEDDRTFAEYHIVNDAVLILLFRLRDVLFEYLVCTRSGKIALFEVSPSDTIGFLKAQIEDEEGIPSGKQYFIHAGEQLEDDRTFAEYHVVNGKHATRLQSISIIPSDRT
;
A
#
# COMPACT_ATOMS: atom_id res chain seq x y z
N MET A 1 7.57 4.51 -23.19
CA MET A 1 6.96 3.37 -23.91
C MET A 1 5.75 2.91 -23.15
N GLU A 2 4.81 2.29 -23.82
CA GLU A 2 3.55 1.85 -23.22
C GLU A 2 3.60 0.35 -22.98
N ILE A 3 3.16 -0.08 -21.80
CA ILE A 3 3.00 -1.49 -21.45
C ILE A 3 1.61 -1.75 -20.90
N PHE A 4 1.15 -2.99 -21.04
CA PHE A 4 -0.12 -3.44 -20.50
C PHE A 4 0.13 -4.31 -19.27
N VAL A 5 -0.52 -3.97 -18.16
CA VAL A 5 -0.49 -4.79 -16.95
C VAL A 5 -1.86 -5.43 -16.75
N LYS A 6 -1.90 -6.76 -16.73
CA LYS A 6 -3.08 -7.51 -16.32
C LYS A 6 -3.08 -7.65 -14.80
N ILE A 7 -3.97 -6.94 -14.14
CA ILE A 7 -4.10 -6.97 -12.67
C ILE A 7 -4.93 -8.17 -12.19
N PRO A 8 -4.84 -8.58 -10.91
CA PRO A 8 -5.53 -9.77 -10.38
C PRO A 8 -7.06 -9.76 -10.54
N SER A 9 -7.70 -8.59 -10.63
CA SER A 9 -9.13 -8.47 -10.91
C SER A 9 -9.52 -8.89 -12.34
N GLY A 10 -8.53 -9.10 -13.22
CA GLY A 10 -8.71 -9.45 -14.62
C GLY A 10 -8.76 -8.24 -15.57
N LYS A 11 -8.80 -7.01 -15.03
CA LYS A 11 -8.64 -5.77 -15.81
C LYS A 11 -7.23 -5.68 -16.40
N ILE A 12 -7.12 -5.05 -17.56
CA ILE A 12 -5.85 -4.69 -18.19
C ILE A 12 -5.72 -3.17 -18.12
N THR A 13 -4.67 -2.67 -17.49
CA THR A 13 -4.39 -1.24 -17.32
C THR A 13 -3.13 -0.89 -18.12
N LEU A 14 -3.11 0.31 -18.72
CA LEU A 14 -1.99 0.83 -19.51
C LEU A 14 -1.06 1.64 -18.59
N PHE A 15 0.24 1.39 -18.67
CA PHE A 15 1.26 2.15 -17.94
C PHE A 15 2.31 2.72 -18.91
N GLU A 16 2.62 4.01 -18.74
CA GLU A 16 3.75 4.65 -19.43
C GLU A 16 5.03 4.48 -18.61
N VAL A 17 6.04 3.82 -19.18
CA VAL A 17 7.33 3.54 -18.54
C VAL A 17 8.51 3.84 -19.46
N ASN A 18 9.71 4.01 -18.93
CA ASN A 18 10.94 4.09 -19.72
C ASN A 18 11.69 2.74 -19.73
N PRO A 19 12.43 2.40 -20.80
CA PRO A 19 13.23 1.18 -20.83
C PRO A 19 14.27 1.08 -19.72
N SER A 20 14.74 2.23 -19.20
CA SER A 20 15.68 2.33 -18.08
C SER A 20 15.02 2.23 -16.71
N ASP A 21 13.68 2.29 -16.64
CA ASP A 21 12.98 2.20 -15.37
C ASP A 21 13.09 0.78 -14.81
N THR A 22 13.09 0.70 -13.50
CA THR A 22 13.18 -0.57 -12.77
C THR A 22 11.81 -1.20 -12.59
N ILE A 23 11.77 -2.50 -12.30
CA ILE A 23 10.51 -3.15 -11.90
C ILE A 23 9.99 -2.56 -10.58
N ARG A 24 10.87 -2.16 -9.65
CA ARG A 24 10.47 -1.47 -8.42
C ARG A 24 9.69 -0.19 -8.69
N SER A 25 10.09 0.63 -9.67
CA SER A 25 9.39 1.88 -9.97
C SER A 25 8.00 1.64 -10.57
N LEU A 26 7.82 0.59 -11.38
CA LEU A 26 6.48 0.19 -11.83
C LEU A 26 5.62 -0.29 -10.65
N LYS A 27 6.18 -1.08 -9.72
CA LYS A 27 5.44 -1.52 -8.54
C LYS A 27 4.91 -0.35 -7.72
N ALA A 28 5.75 0.65 -7.47
CA ALA A 28 5.36 1.87 -6.78
C ALA A 28 4.23 2.60 -7.52
N GLN A 29 4.31 2.72 -8.85
CA GLN A 29 3.25 3.34 -9.64
C GLN A 29 1.91 2.57 -9.54
N ILE A 30 1.94 1.24 -9.54
CA ILE A 30 0.73 0.43 -9.35
C ILE A 30 0.19 0.55 -7.92
N GLU A 31 1.07 0.67 -6.94
CA GLU A 31 0.66 0.91 -5.55
C GLU A 31 -0.08 2.24 -5.43
N ASP A 32 0.43 3.30 -6.06
CA ASP A 32 -0.21 4.62 -6.09
C ASP A 32 -1.56 4.60 -6.85
N GLU A 33 -1.68 3.84 -7.95
CA GLU A 33 -2.89 3.84 -8.79
C GLU A 33 -3.97 2.83 -8.38
N GLU A 34 -3.59 1.65 -7.90
CA GLU A 34 -4.50 0.54 -7.61
C GLU A 34 -4.48 0.14 -6.12
N GLY A 35 -3.64 0.77 -5.29
CA GLY A 35 -3.59 0.52 -3.84
C GLY A 35 -2.98 -0.82 -3.43
N ILE A 36 -2.27 -1.48 -4.34
CA ILE A 36 -1.68 -2.81 -4.12
C ILE A 36 -0.23 -2.64 -3.62
N PRO A 37 0.11 -3.05 -2.38
CA PRO A 37 1.45 -2.85 -1.83
C PRO A 37 2.57 -3.46 -2.69
N SER A 38 3.63 -2.69 -2.97
CA SER A 38 4.73 -3.09 -3.88
C SER A 38 5.43 -4.40 -3.49
N ASP A 39 5.56 -4.67 -2.19
CA ASP A 39 6.17 -5.89 -1.64
C ASP A 39 5.33 -7.16 -1.91
N LYS A 40 4.02 -6.98 -2.13
CA LYS A 40 3.08 -8.04 -2.47
C LYS A 40 2.86 -8.21 -3.97
N GLN A 41 3.40 -7.32 -4.80
CA GLN A 41 3.32 -7.38 -6.24
C GLN A 41 4.37 -8.33 -6.84
N TYR A 42 3.94 -9.23 -7.72
CA TYR A 42 4.81 -10.12 -8.51
C TYR A 42 4.47 -9.97 -9.99
N PHE A 43 5.42 -9.47 -10.78
CA PHE A 43 5.25 -9.44 -12.22
C PHE A 43 5.80 -10.70 -12.86
N ILE A 44 5.05 -11.24 -13.82
CA ILE A 44 5.48 -12.31 -14.70
C ILE A 44 5.45 -11.79 -16.13
N HIS A 45 6.54 -12.01 -16.85
CA HIS A 45 6.65 -11.79 -18.28
C HIS A 45 7.40 -12.95 -18.93
N ALA A 46 6.91 -13.45 -20.07
CA ALA A 46 7.49 -14.59 -20.78
C ALA A 46 7.72 -15.85 -19.91
N GLY A 47 6.96 -16.03 -18.83
CA GLY A 47 7.10 -17.14 -17.89
C GLY A 47 8.18 -16.95 -16.82
N GLU A 48 8.87 -15.81 -16.81
CA GLU A 48 9.86 -15.43 -15.81
C GLU A 48 9.27 -14.42 -14.82
N GLN A 49 9.58 -14.59 -13.54
CA GLN A 49 9.27 -13.59 -12.52
C GLN A 49 10.28 -12.45 -12.62
N LEU A 50 9.79 -11.22 -12.65
CA LEU A 50 10.65 -10.04 -12.73
C LEU A 50 11.20 -9.64 -11.35
N GLU A 51 12.45 -9.18 -11.34
CA GLU A 51 13.19 -8.77 -10.15
C GLU A 51 13.21 -7.23 -10.02
N ASP A 52 13.10 -6.74 -8.79
CA ASP A 52 12.91 -5.32 -8.46
C ASP A 52 14.03 -4.42 -9.01
N ASP A 53 15.28 -4.87 -8.93
CA ASP A 53 16.47 -4.06 -9.26
C ASP A 53 16.85 -4.12 -10.74
N ARG A 54 16.12 -4.91 -11.55
CA ARG A 54 16.33 -5.00 -13.01
C ARG A 54 15.42 -4.05 -13.76
N THR A 55 15.86 -3.66 -14.94
CA THR A 55 15.15 -2.70 -15.82
C THR A 55 14.31 -3.41 -16.88
N PHE A 56 13.35 -2.69 -17.47
CA PHE A 56 12.58 -3.21 -18.60
C PHE A 56 13.46 -3.59 -19.79
N ALA A 57 14.50 -2.81 -20.07
CA ALA A 57 15.45 -3.08 -21.15
C ALA A 57 16.23 -4.38 -20.93
N GLU A 58 16.64 -4.67 -19.69
CA GLU A 58 17.35 -5.92 -19.33
C GLU A 58 16.47 -7.17 -19.44
N TYR A 59 15.15 -7.01 -19.36
CA TYR A 59 14.17 -8.06 -19.65
C TYR A 59 13.71 -8.07 -21.10
N HIS A 60 14.23 -7.16 -21.93
CA HIS A 60 13.79 -6.98 -23.32
C HIS A 60 12.28 -6.73 -23.44
N ILE A 61 11.69 -6.06 -22.45
CA ILE A 61 10.29 -5.64 -22.47
C ILE A 61 10.19 -4.46 -23.42
N VAL A 62 9.36 -4.62 -24.45
CA VAL A 62 9.14 -3.63 -25.51
C VAL A 62 7.80 -2.92 -25.34
N ASN A 63 7.56 -1.90 -26.16
CA ASN A 63 6.26 -1.26 -26.27
C ASN A 63 5.18 -2.32 -26.60
N ASP A 64 3.98 -2.14 -26.05
CA ASP A 64 2.83 -3.04 -26.13
C ASP A 64 3.01 -4.40 -25.44
N ALA A 65 4.07 -4.59 -24.65
CA ALA A 65 4.26 -5.81 -23.89
C ALA A 65 3.18 -5.99 -22.81
N VAL A 66 2.76 -7.24 -22.59
CA VAL A 66 1.83 -7.60 -21.53
C VAL A 66 2.59 -8.22 -20.35
N LEU A 67 2.42 -7.63 -19.17
CA LEU A 67 2.90 -8.13 -17.89
C LEU A 67 1.70 -8.66 -17.10
N ILE A 68 1.89 -9.81 -16.44
CA ILE A 68 0.87 -10.37 -15.55
C ILE A 68 1.25 -10.00 -14.12
N LEU A 69 0.39 -9.27 -13.42
CA LEU A 69 0.54 -9.01 -12.00
C LEU A 69 -0.16 -10.12 -11.20
N LEU A 70 0.61 -10.80 -10.35
CA LEU A 70 0.12 -11.69 -9.32
C LEU A 70 0.29 -11.04 -7.95
N PHE A 71 -0.64 -11.33 -7.05
CA PHE A 71 -0.60 -10.86 -5.67
C PHE A 71 -0.38 -12.03 -4.71
N ARG A 72 0.54 -11.87 -3.75
CA ARG A 72 0.74 -12.88 -2.70
C ARG A 72 -0.22 -12.63 -1.53
N LEU A 73 -1.24 -13.47 -1.41
CA LEU A 73 -2.19 -13.49 -0.28
C LEU A 73 -1.62 -14.05 1.04
N ARG A 74 -0.30 -13.92 1.31
CA ARG A 74 0.32 -14.57 2.49
C ARG A 74 0.66 -13.64 3.65
N ASP A 75 0.31 -12.36 3.56
CA ASP A 75 0.25 -11.58 4.80
C ASP A 75 -1.11 -11.82 5.41
N VAL A 76 -1.08 -12.28 6.66
CA VAL A 76 -2.26 -12.30 7.51
C VAL A 76 -2.72 -10.84 7.55
N LEU A 77 -3.76 -10.51 6.78
CA LEU A 77 -4.38 -9.20 6.84
C LEU A 77 -4.87 -9.04 8.29
N PHE A 78 -4.36 -8.01 8.96
CA PHE A 78 -4.86 -7.64 10.27
C PHE A 78 -5.94 -6.59 10.03
N GLU A 79 -7.14 -6.87 10.52
CA GLU A 79 -8.19 -5.87 10.59
C GLU A 79 -7.85 -4.87 11.69
N TYR A 80 -7.67 -3.60 11.32
CA TYR A 80 -7.57 -2.50 12.26
C TYR A 80 -8.90 -1.76 12.35
N LEU A 81 -9.34 -1.56 13.59
CA LEU A 81 -10.48 -0.71 13.90
C LEU A 81 -10.00 0.73 14.04
N VAL A 82 -10.41 1.57 13.09
CA VAL A 82 -10.21 3.01 13.15
C VAL A 82 -11.51 3.63 13.67
N CYS A 83 -11.46 4.26 14.84
CA CYS A 83 -12.55 5.12 15.31
C CYS A 83 -12.41 6.49 14.64
N THR A 84 -13.38 6.89 13.81
CA THR A 84 -13.37 8.22 13.20
C THR A 84 -14.03 9.25 14.12
N ARG A 85 -13.89 10.54 13.79
CA ARG A 85 -14.47 11.66 14.57
C ARG A 85 -16.01 11.58 14.68
N SER A 86 -16.67 10.89 13.74
CA SER A 86 -18.12 10.66 13.78
C SER A 86 -18.55 9.63 14.84
N GLY A 87 -17.59 8.94 15.47
CA GLY A 87 -17.85 7.79 16.34
C GLY A 87 -18.11 6.49 15.56
N LYS A 88 -18.06 6.53 14.21
CA LYS A 88 -18.10 5.34 13.36
C LYS A 88 -16.79 4.58 13.54
N ILE A 89 -16.92 3.28 13.76
CA ILE A 89 -15.80 2.36 13.74
C ILE A 89 -15.75 1.79 12.32
N ALA A 90 -14.67 2.08 11.61
CA ALA A 90 -14.39 1.54 10.28
C ALA A 90 -13.27 0.48 10.39
N LEU A 91 -13.40 -0.57 9.58
CA LEU A 91 -12.46 -1.68 9.50
C LEU A 91 -11.56 -1.45 8.31
N PHE A 92 -10.26 -1.36 8.55
CA PHE A 92 -9.25 -1.26 7.50
C PHE A 92 -8.37 -2.51 7.54
N GLU A 93 -8.22 -3.17 6.40
CA GLU A 93 -7.31 -4.30 6.26
C GLU A 93 -5.91 -3.77 5.98
N VAL A 94 -4.95 -4.05 6.88
CA VAL A 94 -3.55 -3.69 6.64
C VAL A 94 -2.61 -4.85 6.98
N SER A 95 -1.44 -4.82 6.38
CA SER A 95 -0.29 -5.68 6.61
C SER A 95 0.57 -5.17 7.77
N PRO A 96 1.37 -6.05 8.41
CA PRO A 96 2.47 -5.61 9.26
C PRO A 96 3.51 -4.78 8.50
N SER A 97 3.70 -5.05 7.20
CA SER A 97 4.65 -4.33 6.33
C SER A 97 4.12 -2.98 5.83
N ASP A 98 2.81 -2.72 5.92
CA ASP A 98 2.24 -1.48 5.43
C ASP A 98 2.69 -0.32 6.32
N THR A 99 2.85 0.86 5.72
CA THR A 99 3.22 2.07 6.45
C THR A 99 2.02 2.72 7.12
N ILE A 100 2.26 3.53 8.13
CA ILE A 100 1.21 4.36 8.74
C ILE A 100 0.66 5.36 7.72
N GLY A 101 1.51 5.91 6.85
CA GLY A 101 1.11 6.80 5.75
C GLY A 101 0.10 6.13 4.81
N PHE A 102 0.27 4.84 4.51
CA PHE A 102 -0.66 4.07 3.69
C PHE A 102 -2.06 4.01 4.30
N LEU A 103 -2.18 3.69 5.59
CA LEU A 103 -3.49 3.68 6.27
C LEU A 103 -4.11 5.09 6.31
N LYS A 104 -3.31 6.15 6.49
CA LYS A 104 -3.81 7.52 6.46
C LYS A 104 -4.41 7.89 5.09
N ALA A 105 -3.74 7.50 4.01
CA ALA A 105 -4.26 7.70 2.66
C ALA A 105 -5.61 6.99 2.45
N GLN A 106 -5.74 5.73 2.88
CA GLN A 106 -7.02 5.01 2.79
C GLN A 106 -8.16 5.71 3.55
N ILE A 107 -7.87 6.23 4.75
CA ILE A 107 -8.86 7.00 5.52
C ILE A 107 -9.18 8.33 4.84
N GLU A 108 -8.20 8.98 4.21
CA GLU A 108 -8.41 10.20 3.44
C GLU A 108 -9.38 9.97 2.28
N ASP A 109 -9.21 8.86 1.56
CA ASP A 109 -10.10 8.48 0.45
C ASP A 109 -11.51 8.12 0.93
N GLU A 110 -11.65 7.42 2.06
CA GLU A 110 -12.96 6.99 2.54
C GLU A 110 -13.73 8.10 3.30
N GLU A 111 -13.03 8.95 4.06
CA GLU A 111 -13.66 9.92 4.98
C GLU A 111 -13.35 11.39 4.60
N GLY A 112 -12.49 11.64 3.62
CA GLY A 112 -12.17 12.98 3.11
C GLY A 112 -11.30 13.83 4.04
N ILE A 113 -10.59 13.20 4.98
CA ILE A 113 -9.74 13.89 5.96
C ILE A 113 -8.29 13.86 5.48
N PRO A 114 -7.66 15.02 5.16
CA PRO A 114 -6.29 15.03 4.67
C PRO A 114 -5.32 14.33 5.61
N SER A 115 -4.41 13.51 5.08
CA SER A 115 -3.45 12.69 5.83
C SER A 115 -2.63 13.51 6.84
N GLY A 116 -2.24 14.75 6.48
CA GLY A 116 -1.53 15.68 7.38
C GLY A 116 -2.37 16.22 8.55
N LYS A 117 -3.68 15.98 8.56
CA LYS A 117 -4.61 16.29 9.67
C LYS A 117 -5.00 15.05 10.46
N GLN A 118 -4.45 13.89 10.12
CA GLN A 118 -4.69 12.63 10.82
C GLN A 118 -3.59 12.35 11.83
N TYR A 119 -3.99 12.03 13.07
CA TYR A 119 -3.10 11.73 14.18
C TYR A 119 -3.40 10.34 14.70
N PHE A 120 -2.47 9.41 14.52
CA PHE A 120 -2.59 8.06 15.05
C PHE A 120 -1.75 7.98 16.32
N ILE A 121 -2.34 7.47 17.39
CA ILE A 121 -1.68 7.32 18.68
C ILE A 121 -1.73 5.84 19.08
N HIS A 122 -0.58 5.25 19.36
CA HIS A 122 -0.45 3.90 19.91
C HIS A 122 0.46 3.94 21.13
N ALA A 123 0.05 3.28 22.21
CA ALA A 123 0.81 3.24 23.47
C ALA A 123 1.23 4.62 24.02
N GLY A 124 0.49 5.68 23.70
CA GLY A 124 0.80 7.06 24.11
C GLY A 124 1.79 7.80 23.20
N GLU A 125 2.26 7.16 22.13
CA GLU A 125 3.15 7.75 21.13
C GLU A 125 2.40 8.02 19.82
N GLN A 126 2.74 9.14 19.18
CA GLN A 126 2.25 9.44 17.84
C GLN A 126 2.99 8.59 16.81
N LEU A 127 2.25 7.99 15.89
CA LEU A 127 2.82 7.18 14.82
C LEU A 127 3.27 8.05 13.64
N GLU A 128 4.41 7.68 13.07
CA GLU A 128 5.13 8.35 12.00
C GLU A 128 4.79 7.68 10.66
N ASP A 129 4.63 8.49 9.60
CA ASP A 129 4.06 8.06 8.32
C ASP A 129 4.97 7.07 7.56
N ASP A 130 6.29 7.19 7.75
CA ASP A 130 7.33 6.38 7.11
C ASP A 130 7.59 5.05 7.83
N ARG A 131 7.00 4.86 9.01
CA ARG A 131 7.15 3.64 9.81
C ARG A 131 6.02 2.65 9.54
N THR A 132 6.30 1.37 9.73
CA THR A 132 5.38 0.25 9.48
C THR A 132 4.63 -0.20 10.74
N PHE A 133 3.50 -0.89 10.55
CA PHE A 133 2.76 -1.49 11.69
C PHE A 133 3.61 -2.50 12.47
N ALA A 134 4.52 -3.22 11.80
CA ALA A 134 5.46 -4.14 12.42
C ALA A 134 6.44 -3.44 13.36
N GLU A 135 6.96 -2.28 12.95
CA GLU A 135 7.91 -1.49 13.72
C GLU A 135 7.33 -0.89 14.99
N TYR A 136 6.02 -0.66 15.04
CA TYR A 136 5.34 -0.22 16.26
C TYR A 136 4.91 -1.38 17.17
N HIS A 137 5.25 -2.63 16.82
CA HIS A 137 4.80 -3.83 17.54
C HIS A 137 3.28 -3.88 17.74
N VAL A 138 2.53 -3.20 16.89
CA VAL A 138 1.06 -3.21 16.88
C VAL A 138 0.56 -4.61 16.49
N VAL A 139 1.42 -5.39 15.83
CA VAL A 139 1.31 -6.83 15.66
C VAL A 139 1.93 -7.56 16.85
N ASN A 140 1.15 -7.76 17.91
CA ASN A 140 1.48 -8.83 18.86
C ASN A 140 0.24 -9.60 19.31
N GLY A 141 0.23 -10.89 18.98
CA GLY A 141 -0.75 -11.87 19.44
C GLY A 141 -1.90 -12.11 18.45
N LYS A 142 -2.49 -13.32 18.52
CA LYS A 142 -3.64 -13.83 17.73
C LYS A 142 -4.94 -13.00 17.86
N HIS A 143 -4.85 -11.80 18.40
CA HIS A 143 -5.92 -10.82 18.52
C HIS A 143 -5.27 -9.50 18.11
N ALA A 144 -5.71 -8.92 17.00
CA ALA A 144 -5.29 -7.59 16.56
C ALA A 144 -5.27 -6.67 17.79
N THR A 145 -4.09 -6.13 18.12
CA THR A 145 -3.99 -5.18 19.23
C THR A 145 -4.79 -3.97 18.79
N ARG A 146 -6.00 -3.85 19.36
CA ARG A 146 -6.91 -2.72 19.14
C ARG A 146 -6.08 -1.44 19.26
N LEU A 147 -5.87 -0.72 18.16
CA LEU A 147 -5.37 0.65 18.19
C LEU A 147 -6.35 1.43 19.07
N GLN A 148 -5.96 1.68 20.32
CA GLN A 148 -6.93 2.00 21.37
C GLN A 148 -7.62 3.35 21.15
N SER A 149 -7.11 4.20 20.29
CA SER A 149 -7.82 5.37 19.81
C SER A 149 -7.01 6.03 18.71
N ILE A 150 -7.51 5.98 17.47
CA ILE A 150 -7.12 6.98 16.48
C ILE A 150 -7.92 8.23 16.85
N SER A 151 -7.32 9.07 17.70
CA SER A 151 -7.89 10.38 17.99
C SER A 151 -7.52 11.31 16.85
N ILE A 152 -8.46 11.52 15.93
CA ILE A 152 -8.37 12.59 14.93
C ILE A 152 -8.56 13.92 15.67
N ILE A 153 -7.48 14.43 16.27
CA ILE A 153 -7.47 15.73 16.93
C ILE A 153 -7.19 16.76 15.83
N PRO A 154 -8.10 17.71 15.53
CA PRO A 154 -7.76 18.81 14.64
C PRO A 154 -6.58 19.58 15.24
N SER A 155 -5.58 19.89 14.40
CA SER A 155 -4.41 20.71 14.75
C SER A 155 -4.74 22.16 15.17
N ASP A 156 -6.00 22.47 15.48
CA ASP A 156 -6.39 23.79 15.96
C ASP A 156 -6.05 23.92 17.45
N ARG A 157 -4.76 24.06 17.71
CA ARG A 157 -4.26 24.89 18.81
C ARG A 157 -3.51 26.07 18.21
N THR A 158 -4.27 27.03 17.68
CA THR A 158 -4.08 28.48 17.84
C THR A 158 -5.40 29.17 17.56
#